data_AF-A0A942HTM8-F1
#
_entry.id   AF-A0A942HTM8-F1
#
_cell.length_a   1.000
_cell.length_b   1.000
_cell.length_c   1.000
_cell.angle_alpha   90.00
_cell.angle_beta   90.00
_cell.angle_gamma   90.00
#
_symmetry.space_group_name_H-M   'P 1'
#
loop_
_entity.id
_entity.type
_entity.pdbx_description
1 polymer ?
#
loop_
_entity_poly.entity_id
_entity_poly.type
_entity_poly.pdbx_seq_one_letter_code
_entity_poly.pdbx_strand_id
1 'polypeptide(L)'
;MDVAETGISHTTTISQLDAAAHQAEKFSLAVTFELANGNRATFKIVCKGPTANFEAEQVGYKNRTPSVHPSLEKAMRFRLHDQQVKSMKALDVKAPKSPLSVDELRALAIAAWAEVADITCPDQASVGKDVGTAAGLQREMRDLLTADLRGGADGLKRFHARDQADKAVAKSLKELDLSDLDLTGLSLYKSGLSDFRNSNFKASKLVNAMFTFCDVSECNFDSAIMDGANLQSAGCSLACFAHASLVQAIFRGATLTEADFSDANLTKVDFGYADLRAANLETANLTDVNFEQTRYDENTRWPVNFEPPIGPNPANPHAPYALVFAGKGRDPFVLHQVRAMAPEGGTVDFKAFLLKLEQEFDPERLKKALKMLKAESFQLFAEVAPDSLVGVVKSQTDANLVYSCRLTENGSYACCTQNLNPCGGLRGALCKHLLVLLIGITKGGELDAAKASEWVISSARFRNATLDKDVMTATLLRYKGAEAGEIDWRPTETMPEDYYAY
;
A
#
# COMPACT_ATOMS: atom_id res chain seq x y z
N MET A 1 -37.67 -4.77 46.03
CA MET A 1 -36.75 -4.87 47.18
C MET A 1 -36.49 -6.35 47.39
N ASP A 2 -35.20 -6.67 47.39
CA ASP A 2 -34.53 -7.92 47.75
C ASP A 2 -34.93 -9.21 47.01
N VAL A 3 -34.23 -9.45 45.89
CA VAL A 3 -33.97 -10.82 45.43
C VAL A 3 -32.95 -11.41 46.40
N ALA A 4 -33.43 -12.24 47.31
CA ALA A 4 -32.61 -12.95 48.28
C ALA A 4 -31.53 -13.77 47.58
N GLU A 5 -30.29 -13.63 48.05
CA GLU A 5 -29.19 -14.54 47.83
C GLU A 5 -29.62 -15.99 48.14
N THR A 6 -29.89 -16.83 47.13
CA THR A 6 -29.91 -18.27 47.35
C THR A 6 -28.48 -18.78 47.27
N GLY A 7 -27.77 -18.63 48.39
CA GLY A 7 -26.50 -19.30 48.62
C GLY A 7 -26.69 -20.81 48.65
N ILE A 8 -26.44 -21.48 47.53
CA ILE A 8 -26.25 -22.92 47.48
C ILE A 8 -24.77 -23.17 47.74
N SER A 9 -24.43 -23.61 48.95
CA SER A 9 -23.03 -23.94 49.33
C SER A 9 -22.60 -25.28 48.71
N HIS A 10 -21.29 -25.44 48.46
CA HIS A 10 -20.59 -26.61 47.87
C HIS A 10 -20.92 -28.01 48.44
N THR A 11 -21.74 -28.09 49.49
CA THR A 11 -22.10 -29.32 50.20
C THR A 11 -23.51 -29.79 49.86
N THR A 12 -24.35 -28.94 49.27
CA THR A 12 -25.80 -29.21 49.12
C THR A 12 -26.13 -30.04 47.88
N THR A 13 -25.48 -29.81 46.74
CA THR A 13 -25.84 -30.49 45.48
C THR A 13 -25.19 -31.87 45.35
N ILE A 14 -23.94 -32.05 45.81
CA ILE A 14 -23.34 -33.38 45.99
C ILE A 14 -24.16 -34.24 46.97
N SER A 15 -24.65 -33.68 48.08
CA SER A 15 -25.48 -34.41 49.05
C SER A 15 -26.84 -34.85 48.47
N GLN A 16 -27.43 -34.05 47.57
CA GLN A 16 -28.66 -34.42 46.86
C GLN A 16 -28.44 -35.58 45.88
N LEU A 17 -27.29 -35.60 45.20
CA LEU A 17 -26.89 -36.70 44.33
C LEU A 17 -26.58 -37.97 45.11
N ASP A 18 -25.92 -37.87 46.26
CA ASP A 18 -25.71 -39.00 47.16
C ASP A 18 -27.04 -39.52 47.71
N ALA A 19 -27.97 -38.65 48.09
CA ALA A 19 -29.31 -39.07 48.53
C ALA A 19 -30.09 -39.78 47.41
N ALA A 20 -30.00 -39.31 46.17
CA ALA A 20 -30.56 -39.99 45.01
C ALA A 20 -29.87 -41.35 44.73
N ALA A 21 -28.56 -41.43 44.97
CA ALA A 21 -27.79 -42.66 44.84
C ALA A 21 -28.14 -43.72 45.88
N HIS A 22 -28.43 -43.33 47.12
CA HIS A 22 -28.93 -44.25 48.15
C HIS A 22 -30.28 -44.87 47.78
N GLN A 23 -31.08 -44.21 46.94
CA GLN A 23 -32.38 -44.70 46.50
C GLN A 23 -32.32 -45.53 45.21
N ALA A 24 -31.24 -45.44 44.43
CA ALA A 24 -31.07 -46.15 43.17
C ALA A 24 -30.03 -47.26 43.30
N GLU A 25 -30.43 -48.54 43.17
CA GLU A 25 -29.54 -49.71 43.33
C GLU A 25 -28.25 -49.63 42.47
N LYS A 26 -28.35 -49.12 41.23
CA LYS A 26 -27.24 -48.84 40.30
C LYS A 26 -27.64 -47.77 39.27
N PHE A 27 -26.80 -46.75 39.05
CA PHE A 27 -26.95 -45.87 37.88
C PHE A 27 -25.61 -45.42 37.31
N SER A 28 -25.58 -45.13 36.01
CA SER A 28 -24.44 -44.53 35.33
C SER A 28 -24.92 -43.37 34.47
N LEU A 29 -24.23 -42.26 34.58
CA LEU A 29 -24.43 -41.07 33.78
C LEU A 29 -23.13 -40.72 33.07
N ALA A 30 -23.19 -40.43 31.77
CA ALA A 30 -22.06 -39.90 31.02
C ALA A 30 -22.46 -38.61 30.28
N VAL A 31 -21.64 -37.57 30.43
CA VAL A 31 -21.82 -36.26 29.80
C VAL A 31 -20.62 -35.99 28.89
N THR A 32 -20.85 -35.79 27.59
CA THR A 32 -19.76 -35.47 26.64
C THR A 32 -19.88 -34.05 26.09
N PHE A 33 -18.80 -33.29 26.21
CA PHE A 33 -18.67 -31.92 25.74
C PHE A 33 -17.74 -31.86 24.53
N GLU A 34 -18.06 -31.00 23.54
CA GLU A 34 -17.18 -30.67 22.42
C GLU A 34 -16.59 -29.27 22.61
N LEU A 35 -15.26 -29.18 22.61
CA LEU A 35 -14.49 -27.96 22.85
C LEU A 35 -14.29 -27.18 21.55
N ALA A 36 -13.95 -25.89 21.64
CA ALA A 36 -13.79 -25.02 20.47
C ALA A 36 -12.74 -25.50 19.44
N ASN A 37 -11.70 -26.20 19.90
CA ASN A 37 -10.68 -26.88 19.08
C ASN A 37 -11.15 -28.18 18.44
N GLY A 38 -12.41 -28.58 18.63
CA GLY A 38 -12.95 -29.85 18.13
C GLY A 38 -12.61 -31.07 18.99
N ASN A 39 -12.00 -30.88 20.17
CA ASN A 39 -11.74 -31.97 21.10
C ASN A 39 -13.01 -32.36 21.87
N ARG A 40 -13.07 -33.60 22.37
CA ARG A 40 -14.19 -34.09 23.18
C ARG A 40 -13.73 -34.53 24.56
N ALA A 41 -14.47 -34.12 25.59
CA ALA A 41 -14.25 -34.53 26.97
C ALA A 41 -15.51 -35.21 27.52
N THR A 42 -15.35 -36.33 28.21
CA THR A 42 -16.46 -37.10 28.77
C THR A 42 -16.32 -37.22 30.28
N PHE A 43 -17.32 -36.73 31.01
CA PHE A 43 -17.47 -36.84 32.45
C PHE A 43 -18.47 -37.95 32.79
N LYS A 44 -18.16 -38.82 33.74
CA LYS A 44 -19.03 -39.94 34.09
C LYS A 44 -19.27 -40.02 35.60
N ILE A 45 -20.52 -40.24 35.98
CA ILE A 45 -20.92 -40.55 37.36
C ILE A 45 -21.39 -41.99 37.36
N VAL A 46 -20.82 -42.82 38.24
CA VAL A 46 -21.19 -44.23 38.32
C VAL A 46 -21.49 -44.58 39.77
N CYS A 47 -22.74 -44.92 40.03
CA CYS A 47 -23.18 -45.44 41.31
C CYS A 47 -23.21 -46.97 41.25
N LYS A 48 -22.39 -47.62 42.10
CA LYS A 48 -22.34 -49.07 42.31
C LYS A 48 -22.51 -49.39 43.80
N GLY A 49 -23.65 -49.02 44.39
CA GLY A 49 -23.93 -49.21 45.82
C GLY A 49 -24.53 -47.96 46.48
N PRO A 50 -24.54 -47.84 47.81
CA PRO A 50 -25.13 -46.68 48.49
C PRO A 50 -24.37 -45.37 48.26
N THR A 51 -23.14 -45.42 47.74
CA THR A 51 -22.28 -44.25 47.51
C THR A 51 -22.12 -43.99 46.01
N ALA A 52 -22.33 -42.74 45.57
CA ALA A 52 -22.02 -42.34 44.21
C ALA A 52 -20.50 -42.19 44.06
N ASN A 53 -19.90 -42.90 43.10
CA ASN A 53 -18.51 -42.68 42.73
C ASN A 53 -18.44 -41.75 41.51
N PHE A 54 -17.65 -40.69 41.63
CA PHE A 54 -17.41 -39.72 40.57
C PHE A 54 -16.13 -40.12 39.82
N GLU A 55 -16.23 -40.50 38.55
CA GLU A 55 -15.09 -40.99 37.75
C GLU A 55 -15.01 -40.23 36.40
N ALA A 56 -14.00 -39.37 36.23
CA ALA A 56 -13.74 -38.75 34.94
C ALA A 56 -12.97 -39.72 34.02
N GLU A 57 -13.67 -40.43 33.13
CA GLU A 57 -13.06 -41.53 32.36
C GLU A 57 -12.36 -41.13 31.03
N GLN A 58 -12.62 -39.98 30.39
CA GLN A 58 -12.04 -39.73 29.05
C GLN A 58 -11.77 -38.27 28.67
N VAL A 59 -10.50 -37.98 28.33
CA VAL A 59 -10.10 -36.86 27.46
C VAL A 59 -9.32 -37.43 26.28
N GLY A 60 -9.97 -37.58 25.13
CA GLY A 60 -9.30 -38.06 23.93
C GLY A 60 -8.43 -36.97 23.31
N TYR A 61 -7.12 -37.06 23.48
CA TYR A 61 -6.15 -36.47 22.53
C TYR A 61 -5.86 -37.56 21.48
N LYS A 62 -5.57 -37.20 20.22
CA LYS A 62 -5.10 -38.20 19.24
C LYS A 62 -3.93 -39.00 19.85
N ASN A 63 -4.12 -40.31 20.02
CA ASN A 63 -3.14 -41.34 20.38
C ASN A 63 -2.47 -41.29 21.77
N ARG A 64 -3.16 -41.70 22.84
CA ARG A 64 -2.55 -42.43 24.01
C ARG A 64 -3.60 -42.89 25.05
N THR A 65 -3.32 -44.03 25.68
CA THR A 65 -3.79 -44.53 27.00
C THR A 65 -2.53 -45.02 27.76
N PRO A 66 -2.40 -45.05 29.11
CA PRO A 66 -3.39 -45.56 30.09
C PRO A 66 -3.48 -44.86 31.49
N SER A 67 -4.45 -45.37 32.27
CA SER A 67 -4.77 -45.36 33.72
C SER A 67 -3.92 -44.59 34.76
N VAL A 68 -4.60 -43.95 35.71
CA VAL A 68 -4.93 -44.37 37.11
C VAL A 68 -5.97 -43.34 37.63
N HIS A 69 -6.55 -43.53 38.82
CA HIS A 69 -7.32 -42.56 39.61
C HIS A 69 -6.40 -41.55 40.29
N PRO A 70 -6.50 -40.28 39.94
CA PRO A 70 -5.59 -39.29 40.46
C PRO A 70 -6.28 -37.94 40.79
N SER A 71 -5.82 -37.22 41.82
CA SER A 71 -6.02 -35.76 42.07
C SER A 71 -5.47 -34.88 40.93
N LEU A 72 -5.39 -35.50 39.77
CA LEU A 72 -4.24 -35.71 38.94
C LEU A 72 -4.93 -36.24 37.66
N GLU A 73 -4.75 -35.61 36.56
CA GLU A 73 -3.58 -34.81 36.26
C GLU A 73 -3.99 -33.44 35.80
N LYS A 74 -5.13 -32.99 36.31
CA LYS A 74 -5.92 -32.05 35.57
C LYS A 74 -6.71 -31.16 36.54
N ALA A 75 -6.22 -29.96 36.84
CA ALA A 75 -5.30 -29.19 35.99
C ALA A 75 -5.73 -29.17 34.49
N MET A 76 -6.83 -29.85 34.13
CA MET A 76 -7.86 -29.41 33.20
C MET A 76 -8.35 -28.07 33.74
N ARG A 77 -8.31 -27.94 35.08
CA ARG A 77 -8.26 -26.73 35.93
C ARG A 77 -7.35 -25.58 35.45
N PHE A 78 -6.62 -25.66 34.33
CA PHE A 78 -5.93 -24.49 33.74
C PHE A 78 -5.97 -24.47 32.20
N ARG A 79 -6.49 -25.53 31.53
CA ARG A 79 -6.45 -25.72 30.07
C ARG A 79 -7.82 -25.77 29.38
N LEU A 80 -8.90 -25.68 30.15
CA LEU A 80 -10.14 -25.03 29.69
C LEU A 80 -10.03 -23.50 29.71
N HIS A 81 -8.93 -22.95 30.23
CA HIS A 81 -8.74 -21.52 30.41
C HIS A 81 -8.59 -20.74 29.08
N ASP A 82 -8.48 -21.43 27.94
CA ASP A 82 -8.33 -20.82 26.60
C ASP A 82 -9.39 -21.22 25.57
N GLN A 83 -10.38 -22.09 25.87
CA GLN A 83 -11.33 -22.52 24.83
C GLN A 83 -12.76 -22.78 25.29
N GLN A 84 -13.68 -22.04 24.65
CA GLN A 84 -15.13 -22.14 24.81
C GLN A 84 -15.67 -23.53 24.47
N VAL A 85 -16.70 -23.98 25.20
CA VAL A 85 -17.44 -25.21 24.90
C VAL A 85 -18.43 -24.90 23.76
N LYS A 86 -18.30 -25.58 22.62
CA LYS A 86 -19.12 -25.31 21.41
C LYS A 86 -20.48 -25.98 21.44
N SER A 87 -20.58 -27.17 22.03
CA SER A 87 -21.87 -27.90 22.14
C SER A 87 -21.80 -29.07 23.12
N MET A 88 -22.92 -29.36 23.79
CA MET A 88 -23.15 -30.62 24.51
C MET A 88 -23.90 -31.55 23.56
N LYS A 89 -23.26 -32.63 23.11
CA LYS A 89 -23.83 -33.49 22.05
C LYS A 89 -24.25 -34.89 22.47
N ALA A 90 -23.96 -35.33 23.68
CA ALA A 90 -24.41 -36.65 24.13
C ALA A 90 -24.57 -36.71 25.65
N LEU A 91 -25.81 -36.97 26.08
CA LEU A 91 -26.20 -37.17 27.47
C LEU A 91 -26.85 -38.56 27.58
N ASP A 92 -26.02 -39.59 27.74
CA ASP A 92 -26.50 -40.97 27.94
C ASP A 92 -26.71 -41.20 29.43
N VAL A 93 -27.96 -41.40 29.81
CA VAL A 93 -28.38 -41.57 31.21
C VAL A 93 -28.98 -42.97 31.35
N LYS A 94 -28.32 -43.82 32.13
CA LYS A 94 -28.81 -45.16 32.43
C LYS A 94 -29.00 -45.29 33.94
N ALA A 95 -30.23 -45.05 34.38
CA ALA A 95 -30.63 -45.12 35.78
C ALA A 95 -31.81 -46.08 35.98
N PRO A 96 -31.61 -47.40 35.74
CA PRO A 96 -32.67 -48.37 35.93
C PRO A 96 -33.09 -48.36 37.41
N LYS A 97 -34.35 -48.01 37.68
CA LYS A 97 -34.99 -47.92 39.01
C LYS A 97 -34.70 -46.66 39.86
N SER A 98 -34.19 -45.58 39.28
CA SER A 98 -34.12 -44.29 39.99
C SER A 98 -35.52 -43.69 40.21
N PRO A 99 -35.83 -43.11 41.39
CA PRO A 99 -37.08 -42.37 41.61
C PRO A 99 -37.09 -41.00 40.92
N LEU A 100 -35.92 -40.47 40.54
CA LEU A 100 -35.77 -39.26 39.75
C LEU A 100 -35.85 -39.55 38.25
N SER A 101 -36.49 -38.65 37.51
CA SER A 101 -36.53 -38.68 36.05
C SER A 101 -35.13 -38.50 35.43
N VAL A 102 -35.01 -38.92 34.18
CA VAL A 102 -33.77 -38.78 33.41
C VAL A 102 -33.32 -37.32 33.34
N ASP A 103 -34.24 -36.37 33.22
CA ASP A 103 -33.92 -34.94 33.11
C ASP A 103 -33.55 -34.30 34.45
N GLU A 104 -34.15 -34.74 35.56
CA GLU A 104 -33.74 -34.32 36.91
C GLU A 104 -32.32 -34.81 37.25
N LEU A 105 -32.01 -36.06 36.89
CA LEU A 105 -30.66 -36.62 37.06
C LEU A 105 -29.62 -35.88 36.23
N ARG A 106 -30.00 -35.42 35.03
CA ARG A 106 -29.15 -34.60 34.16
C ARG A 106 -28.89 -33.23 34.76
N ALA A 107 -29.94 -32.56 35.25
CA ALA A 107 -29.82 -31.24 35.88
C ALA A 107 -28.92 -31.30 37.13
N LEU A 108 -29.14 -32.28 38.01
CA LEU A 108 -28.33 -32.49 39.20
C LEU A 108 -26.85 -32.74 38.89
N ALA A 109 -26.56 -33.54 37.86
CA ALA A 109 -25.18 -33.83 37.50
C ALA A 109 -24.44 -32.68 36.83
N ILE A 110 -25.15 -31.86 36.04
CA ILE A 110 -24.60 -30.61 35.49
C ILE A 110 -24.31 -29.64 36.63
N ALA A 111 -25.22 -29.54 37.60
CA ALA A 111 -25.02 -28.70 38.79
C ALA A 111 -23.86 -29.19 39.67
N ALA A 112 -23.73 -30.50 39.92
CA ALA A 112 -22.60 -31.06 40.66
C ALA A 112 -21.27 -30.94 39.91
N TRP A 113 -21.28 -31.04 38.57
CA TRP A 113 -20.08 -30.75 37.78
C TRP A 113 -19.68 -29.28 37.91
N ALA A 114 -20.64 -28.37 37.80
CA ALA A 114 -20.42 -26.94 37.96
C ALA A 114 -19.89 -26.60 39.37
N GLU A 115 -20.42 -27.26 40.40
CA GLU A 115 -20.00 -27.14 41.80
C GLU A 115 -18.57 -27.68 42.03
N VAL A 116 -18.21 -28.84 41.46
CA VAL A 116 -16.86 -29.42 41.54
C VAL A 116 -15.83 -28.61 40.74
N ALA A 117 -16.28 -27.93 39.68
CA ALA A 117 -15.46 -27.08 38.83
C ALA A 117 -15.41 -25.60 39.27
N ASP A 118 -16.16 -25.23 40.31
CA ASP A 118 -16.28 -23.86 40.84
C ASP A 118 -16.75 -22.83 39.78
N ILE A 119 -17.81 -23.17 39.05
CA ILE A 119 -18.41 -22.32 38.00
C ILE A 119 -19.92 -22.16 38.22
N THR A 120 -20.47 -20.99 37.84
CA THR A 120 -21.92 -20.78 37.81
C THR A 120 -22.57 -21.70 36.77
N CYS A 121 -23.51 -22.55 37.22
CA CYS A 121 -24.26 -23.45 36.36
C CYS A 121 -25.08 -22.66 35.33
N PRO A 122 -24.84 -22.81 34.01
CA PRO A 122 -25.70 -22.18 33.03
C PRO A 122 -27.10 -22.80 33.10
N ASP A 123 -28.12 -21.96 33.22
CA ASP A 123 -29.54 -22.36 33.15
C ASP A 123 -29.77 -23.20 31.89
N GLN A 124 -30.46 -24.33 31.98
CA GLN A 124 -30.76 -25.18 30.82
C GLN A 124 -31.51 -24.43 29.69
N ALA A 125 -32.23 -23.34 30.00
CA ALA A 125 -32.83 -22.45 29.01
C ALA A 125 -31.78 -21.54 28.31
N SER A 126 -30.64 -21.29 28.94
CA SER A 126 -29.53 -20.47 28.40
C SER A 126 -28.53 -21.27 27.54
N VAL A 127 -28.42 -22.58 27.76
CA VAL A 127 -27.49 -23.45 27.00
C VAL A 127 -27.90 -23.61 25.53
N GLY A 128 -29.15 -23.29 25.17
CA GLY A 128 -29.62 -23.24 23.79
C GLY A 128 -29.36 -21.92 23.04
N LYS A 129 -28.94 -20.85 23.74
CA LYS A 129 -28.80 -19.50 23.15
C LYS A 129 -27.37 -18.96 23.10
N ASP A 130 -26.44 -19.55 23.85
CA ASP A 130 -25.03 -19.10 23.90
C ASP A 130 -24.07 -19.98 23.10
N VAL A 131 -24.50 -20.51 21.95
CA VAL A 131 -23.53 -20.81 20.88
C VAL A 131 -23.22 -19.46 20.23
N GLY A 132 -22.34 -18.71 20.89
CA GLY A 132 -21.75 -17.49 20.35
C GLY A 132 -21.23 -17.79 18.95
N THR A 133 -21.82 -17.14 17.96
CA THR A 133 -21.39 -17.25 16.57
C THR A 133 -19.87 -17.02 16.47
N ALA A 134 -19.20 -17.53 15.43
CA ALA A 134 -17.76 -17.27 15.23
C ALA A 134 -17.39 -15.77 15.32
N ALA A 135 -18.35 -14.88 15.03
CA ALA A 135 -18.25 -13.44 15.22
C ALA A 135 -18.18 -12.98 16.69
N GLY A 136 -18.88 -13.67 17.61
CA GLY A 136 -18.83 -13.38 19.05
C GLY A 136 -17.44 -13.64 19.64
N LEU A 137 -16.85 -14.79 19.31
CA LEU A 137 -15.48 -15.14 19.71
C LEU A 137 -14.43 -14.20 19.08
N GLN A 138 -14.63 -13.82 17.81
CA GLN A 138 -13.79 -12.81 17.15
C GLN A 138 -13.81 -11.47 17.89
N ARG A 139 -15.00 -11.01 18.26
CA ARG A 139 -15.18 -9.75 19.00
C ARG A 139 -14.52 -9.81 20.37
N GLU A 140 -14.77 -10.86 21.14
CA GLU A 140 -14.17 -11.02 22.47
C GLU A 140 -12.64 -11.08 22.41
N MET A 141 -12.08 -11.81 21.44
CA MET A 141 -10.64 -11.86 21.25
C MET A 141 -10.07 -10.50 20.80
N ARG A 142 -10.77 -9.78 19.93
CA ARG A 142 -10.40 -8.41 19.54
C ARG A 142 -10.37 -7.49 20.75
N ASP A 143 -11.38 -7.57 21.62
CA ASP A 143 -11.47 -6.73 22.83
C ASP A 143 -10.32 -7.03 23.80
N LEU A 144 -9.98 -8.32 24.00
CA LEU A 144 -8.84 -8.74 24.82
C LEU A 144 -7.49 -8.26 24.27
N LEU A 145 -7.26 -8.42 22.97
CA LEU A 145 -6.02 -7.94 22.32
C LEU A 145 -5.92 -6.42 22.36
N THR A 146 -7.06 -5.73 22.19
CA THR A 146 -7.15 -4.27 22.32
C THR A 146 -6.82 -3.82 23.73
N ALA A 147 -7.36 -4.50 24.76
CA ALA A 147 -7.07 -4.22 26.16
C ALA A 147 -5.58 -4.43 26.50
N ASP A 148 -4.95 -5.45 25.91
CA ASP A 148 -3.52 -5.66 26.06
C ASP A 148 -2.72 -4.55 25.39
N LEU A 149 -3.01 -4.17 24.14
CA LEU A 149 -2.29 -3.06 23.50
C LEU A 149 -2.47 -1.74 24.25
N ARG A 150 -3.67 -1.46 24.77
CA ARG A 150 -3.96 -0.28 25.61
C ARG A 150 -3.23 -0.27 26.94
N GLY A 151 -2.73 -1.42 27.40
CA GLY A 151 -1.91 -1.51 28.61
C GLY A 151 -0.48 -1.00 28.44
N GLY A 152 -0.12 -0.43 27.28
CA GLY A 152 1.22 0.10 26.99
C GLY A 152 2.29 -0.99 27.12
N ALA A 153 3.43 -0.68 27.74
CA ALA A 153 4.56 -1.59 27.83
C ALA A 153 4.24 -2.94 28.54
N ASP A 154 3.44 -2.91 29.63
CA ASP A 154 3.08 -4.15 30.35
C ASP A 154 1.98 -4.93 29.63
N GLY A 155 1.07 -4.21 28.99
CA GLY A 155 0.07 -4.82 28.12
C GLY A 155 0.68 -5.46 26.88
N LEU A 156 1.75 -4.87 26.32
CA LEU A 156 2.49 -5.44 25.20
C LEU A 156 3.15 -6.78 25.57
N LYS A 157 3.64 -6.94 26.80
CA LYS A 157 4.14 -8.25 27.29
C LYS A 157 3.03 -9.31 27.26
N ARG A 158 1.81 -8.95 27.68
CA ARG A 158 0.64 -9.86 27.63
C ARG A 158 0.26 -10.17 26.19
N PHE A 159 0.19 -9.15 25.34
CA PHE A 159 -0.06 -9.32 23.91
C PHE A 159 0.94 -10.29 23.27
N HIS A 160 2.24 -10.11 23.52
CA HIS A 160 3.27 -11.00 22.99
C HIS A 160 3.16 -12.42 23.55
N ALA A 161 2.82 -12.58 24.83
CA ALA A 161 2.65 -13.89 25.47
C ALA A 161 1.46 -14.70 24.94
N ARG A 162 0.47 -14.07 24.28
CA ARG A 162 -0.67 -14.79 23.68
C ARG A 162 -0.25 -15.69 22.52
N ASP A 163 -0.96 -16.82 22.39
CA ASP A 163 -0.72 -17.77 21.31
C ASP A 163 -1.07 -17.16 19.94
N GLN A 164 -0.44 -17.71 18.91
CA GLN A 164 -0.64 -17.32 17.54
C GLN A 164 -2.06 -17.63 17.06
N ALA A 165 -2.70 -18.68 17.58
CA ALA A 165 -4.09 -18.98 17.27
C ALA A 165 -5.03 -17.86 17.76
N ASP A 166 -4.81 -17.33 18.96
CA ASP A 166 -5.62 -16.27 19.54
C ASP A 166 -5.53 -14.98 18.74
N LYS A 167 -4.31 -14.58 18.38
CA LYS A 167 -4.07 -13.40 17.53
C LYS A 167 -4.73 -13.55 16.16
N ALA A 168 -4.67 -14.75 15.57
CA ALA A 168 -5.29 -15.04 14.28
C ALA A 168 -6.82 -15.04 14.34
N VAL A 169 -7.43 -15.34 15.50
CA VAL A 169 -8.89 -15.34 15.66
C VAL A 169 -9.46 -13.94 15.47
N ALA A 170 -8.84 -12.89 16.04
CA ALA A 170 -9.39 -11.54 15.96
C ALA A 170 -9.41 -10.95 14.54
N LYS A 171 -8.54 -11.43 13.64
CA LYS A 171 -8.39 -11.05 12.21
C LYS A 171 -8.09 -9.57 11.91
N SER A 172 -8.57 -8.62 12.72
CA SER A 172 -8.48 -7.18 12.46
C SER A 172 -8.55 -6.37 13.76
N LEU A 173 -7.77 -5.29 13.80
CA LEU A 173 -7.66 -4.31 14.88
C LEU A 173 -7.80 -2.89 14.31
N LYS A 174 -8.86 -2.66 13.54
CA LYS A 174 -9.22 -1.32 13.02
C LYS A 174 -9.68 -0.37 14.13
N GLU A 175 -9.63 0.93 13.84
CA GLU A 175 -10.30 1.98 14.62
C GLU A 175 -9.91 1.94 16.12
N LEU A 176 -8.68 1.52 16.42
CA LEU A 176 -8.20 1.48 17.78
C LEU A 176 -7.65 2.83 18.19
N ASP A 177 -7.91 3.23 19.43
CA ASP A 177 -7.20 4.33 20.06
C ASP A 177 -6.06 3.78 20.92
N LEU A 178 -4.84 4.08 20.49
CA LEU A 178 -3.55 3.69 21.04
C LEU A 178 -2.62 4.93 21.16
N SER A 179 -3.21 6.12 21.21
CA SER A 179 -2.49 7.38 21.38
C SER A 179 -1.75 7.45 22.72
N ASP A 180 -0.62 8.16 22.74
CA ASP A 180 0.21 8.41 23.93
C ASP A 180 0.79 7.16 24.63
N LEU A 181 0.66 5.97 24.03
CA LEU A 181 1.14 4.72 24.62
C LEU A 181 2.60 4.43 24.30
N ASP A 182 3.29 3.75 25.22
CA ASP A 182 4.58 3.12 24.94
C ASP A 182 4.36 1.71 24.40
N LEU A 183 4.59 1.56 23.10
CA LEU A 183 4.49 0.33 22.31
C LEU A 183 5.84 0.01 21.65
N THR A 184 6.94 0.41 22.31
CA THR A 184 8.31 0.14 21.85
C THR A 184 8.51 -1.36 21.61
N GLY A 185 8.99 -1.72 20.42
CA GLY A 185 9.20 -3.11 20.02
C GLY A 185 7.92 -3.89 19.75
N LEU A 186 6.77 -3.21 19.55
CA LEU A 186 5.54 -3.87 19.10
C LEU A 186 5.85 -4.76 17.89
N SER A 187 5.48 -6.03 17.97
CA SER A 187 5.75 -7.00 16.92
C SER A 187 4.46 -7.64 16.49
N LEU A 188 4.05 -7.32 15.26
CA LEU A 188 2.87 -7.89 14.60
C LEU A 188 3.27 -8.93 13.55
N TYR A 189 4.56 -9.09 13.32
CA TYR A 189 5.10 -10.08 12.41
C TYR A 189 4.62 -11.48 12.80
N LYS A 190 4.01 -12.19 11.84
CA LYS A 190 3.36 -13.51 11.99
C LYS A 190 2.11 -13.55 12.88
N SER A 191 1.67 -12.43 13.47
CA SER A 191 0.49 -12.39 14.36
C SER A 191 -0.84 -12.71 13.66
N GLY A 192 -0.90 -12.67 12.33
CA GLY A 192 -2.17 -12.80 11.58
C GLY A 192 -3.05 -11.55 11.69
N LEU A 193 -2.66 -10.57 12.51
CA LEU A 193 -3.27 -9.26 12.62
C LEU A 193 -2.57 -8.35 11.61
N SER A 194 -3.19 -8.21 10.45
CA SER A 194 -2.67 -7.35 9.39
C SER A 194 -3.43 -6.03 9.30
N ASP A 195 -4.66 -5.93 9.79
CA ASP A 195 -5.54 -4.80 9.46
C ASP A 195 -5.78 -3.87 10.65
N PHE A 196 -5.13 -2.71 10.63
CA PHE A 196 -5.17 -1.65 11.65
C PHE A 196 -5.81 -0.37 11.15
N ARG A 197 -6.43 -0.37 9.97
CA ARG A 197 -6.95 0.86 9.33
C ARG A 197 -7.75 1.74 10.28
N ASN A 198 -7.60 3.05 10.10
CA ASN A 198 -8.26 4.08 10.92
C ASN A 198 -7.87 4.09 12.40
N SER A 199 -6.78 3.43 12.80
CA SER A 199 -6.33 3.45 14.20
C SER A 199 -5.53 4.72 14.51
N ASN A 200 -5.63 5.17 15.75
CA ASN A 200 -4.95 6.33 16.28
C ASN A 200 -3.73 5.89 17.11
N PHE A 201 -2.54 6.26 16.66
CA PHE A 201 -1.24 6.08 17.29
C PHE A 201 -0.57 7.44 17.59
N LYS A 202 -1.33 8.54 17.60
CA LYS A 202 -0.82 9.89 17.85
C LYS A 202 0.04 9.93 19.11
N ALA A 203 1.21 10.56 19.02
CA ALA A 203 2.17 10.73 20.12
C ALA A 203 2.61 9.42 20.84
N SER A 204 2.35 8.25 20.25
CA SER A 204 2.79 6.96 20.80
C SER A 204 4.30 6.72 20.55
N LYS A 205 4.92 5.87 21.37
CA LYS A 205 6.27 5.37 21.15
C LYS A 205 6.19 4.00 20.48
N LEU A 206 6.71 3.92 19.26
CA LEU A 206 6.72 2.75 18.38
C LEU A 206 8.14 2.45 17.90
N VAL A 207 9.14 2.80 18.71
CA VAL A 207 10.56 2.55 18.39
C VAL A 207 10.76 1.06 18.11
N ASN A 208 11.35 0.72 16.97
CA ASN A 208 11.52 -0.65 16.47
C ASN A 208 10.22 -1.48 16.33
N ALA A 209 9.05 -0.84 16.19
CA ALA A 209 7.80 -1.56 15.94
C ALA A 209 7.80 -2.24 14.56
N MET A 210 7.19 -3.42 14.44
CA MET A 210 7.10 -4.22 13.22
C MET A 210 5.66 -4.26 12.70
N PHE A 211 5.39 -3.50 11.64
CA PHE A 211 4.15 -3.45 10.87
C PHE A 211 4.31 -4.07 9.46
N THR A 212 5.30 -4.94 9.28
CA THR A 212 5.58 -5.58 7.98
C THR A 212 4.33 -6.30 7.45
N PHE A 213 3.93 -5.97 6.22
CA PHE A 213 2.69 -6.47 5.57
C PHE A 213 1.37 -6.09 6.24
N CYS A 214 1.36 -5.15 7.20
CA CYS A 214 0.13 -4.64 7.79
C CYS A 214 -0.50 -3.56 6.88
N ASP A 215 -1.82 -3.46 6.92
CA ASP A 215 -2.62 -2.36 6.43
C ASP A 215 -2.88 -1.39 7.59
N VAL A 216 -2.13 -0.31 7.59
CA VAL A 216 -2.22 0.85 8.48
C VAL A 216 -2.73 2.08 7.70
N SER A 217 -3.49 1.87 6.62
CA SER A 217 -4.08 2.96 5.85
C SER A 217 -5.00 3.81 6.74
N GLU A 218 -5.02 5.12 6.50
CA GLU A 218 -5.81 6.09 7.27
C GLU A 218 -5.50 6.11 8.78
N CYS A 219 -4.38 5.53 9.22
CA CYS A 219 -3.95 5.62 10.61
C CYS A 219 -3.37 6.99 10.93
N ASN A 220 -3.53 7.41 12.18
CA ASN A 220 -2.95 8.65 12.69
C ASN A 220 -1.70 8.36 13.52
N PHE A 221 -0.52 8.63 12.98
CA PHE A 221 0.78 8.58 13.63
C PHE A 221 1.35 9.99 13.90
N ASP A 222 0.51 11.03 13.93
CA ASP A 222 0.93 12.40 14.21
C ASP A 222 1.77 12.46 15.49
N SER A 223 2.95 13.08 15.40
CA SER A 223 3.89 13.24 16.53
C SER A 223 4.37 11.92 17.18
N ALA A 224 4.17 10.76 16.54
CA ALA A 224 4.64 9.48 17.06
C ALA A 224 6.16 9.33 16.96
N ILE A 225 6.77 8.57 17.88
CA ILE A 225 8.20 8.23 17.85
C ILE A 225 8.34 6.82 17.29
N MET A 226 8.67 6.73 16.00
CA MET A 226 8.70 5.50 15.21
C MET A 226 10.12 5.18 14.70
N ASP A 227 11.15 5.61 15.42
CA ASP A 227 12.55 5.39 15.04
C ASP A 227 12.84 3.88 14.91
N GLY A 228 13.45 3.48 13.78
CA GLY A 228 13.73 2.08 13.45
C GLY A 228 12.49 1.20 13.20
N ALA A 229 11.28 1.76 13.12
CA ALA A 229 10.08 0.99 12.82
C ALA A 229 10.15 0.35 11.42
N ASN A 230 9.65 -0.87 11.29
CA ASN A 230 9.62 -1.62 10.04
C ASN A 230 8.18 -1.69 9.49
N LEU A 231 7.92 -0.93 8.44
CA LEU A 231 6.69 -0.88 7.66
C LEU A 231 6.91 -1.44 6.24
N GLN A 232 7.87 -2.37 6.08
CA GLN A 232 8.14 -2.98 4.77
C GLN A 232 6.87 -3.63 4.21
N SER A 233 6.55 -3.29 2.96
CA SER A 233 5.37 -3.74 2.23
C SER A 233 4.03 -3.51 2.94
N ALA A 234 3.96 -2.51 3.84
CA ALA A 234 2.73 -2.13 4.50
C ALA A 234 1.82 -1.31 3.55
N GLY A 235 0.50 -1.39 3.77
CA GLY A 235 -0.47 -0.45 3.22
C GLY A 235 -0.58 0.76 4.15
N CYS A 236 -0.16 1.93 3.69
CA CYS A 236 -0.09 3.16 4.47
C CYS A 236 -0.78 4.32 3.72
N SER A 237 -1.69 4.03 2.80
CA SER A 237 -2.40 5.05 2.04
C SER A 237 -3.16 5.97 2.98
N LEU A 238 -3.12 7.28 2.75
CA LEU A 238 -3.81 8.29 3.57
C LEU A 238 -3.40 8.31 5.07
N ALA A 239 -2.32 7.61 5.45
CA ALA A 239 -1.85 7.65 6.83
C ALA A 239 -1.20 9.00 7.14
N CYS A 240 -1.42 9.51 8.36
CA CYS A 240 -0.81 10.75 8.84
C CYS A 240 0.43 10.42 9.68
N PHE A 241 1.61 10.77 9.19
CA PHE A 241 2.89 10.75 9.89
C PHE A 241 3.42 12.17 10.19
N ALA A 242 2.55 13.18 10.18
CA ALA A 242 2.95 14.56 10.41
C ALA A 242 3.69 14.70 11.76
N HIS A 243 4.76 15.49 11.80
CA HIS A 243 5.58 15.69 13.01
C HIS A 243 6.21 14.42 13.63
N ALA A 244 6.10 13.25 12.99
CA ALA A 244 6.61 12.00 13.54
C ALA A 244 8.14 11.94 13.46
N SER A 245 8.77 11.26 14.42
CA SER A 245 10.17 10.84 14.31
C SER A 245 10.22 9.47 13.67
N LEU A 246 10.86 9.35 12.50
CA LEU A 246 10.94 8.13 11.71
C LEU A 246 12.41 7.78 11.40
N VAL A 247 13.34 8.17 12.28
CA VAL A 247 14.77 8.01 12.01
C VAL A 247 15.08 6.54 11.77
N GLN A 248 15.71 6.22 10.62
CA GLN A 248 16.02 4.85 10.20
C GLN A 248 14.81 3.91 10.04
N ALA A 249 13.60 4.44 9.90
CA ALA A 249 12.42 3.61 9.61
C ALA A 249 12.50 2.98 8.20
N ILE A 250 11.88 1.82 8.03
CA ILE A 250 11.90 1.03 6.79
C ILE A 250 10.50 1.01 6.18
N PHE A 251 10.33 1.64 5.03
CA PHE A 251 9.09 1.65 4.22
C PHE A 251 9.26 0.91 2.89
N ARG A 252 10.25 0.03 2.78
CA ARG A 252 10.58 -0.62 1.51
C ARG A 252 9.37 -1.34 0.91
N GLY A 253 8.99 -0.97 -0.32
CA GLY A 253 7.83 -1.52 -1.03
C GLY A 253 6.46 -1.19 -0.41
N ALA A 254 6.37 -0.22 0.51
CA ALA A 254 5.11 0.19 1.11
C ALA A 254 4.24 1.01 0.13
N THR A 255 2.92 0.96 0.31
CA THR A 255 1.99 1.84 -0.40
C THR A 255 1.74 3.08 0.44
N LEU A 256 2.25 4.22 0.04
CA LEU A 256 2.20 5.50 0.78
C LEU A 256 1.43 6.58 0.02
N THR A 257 0.49 6.17 -0.83
CA THR A 257 -0.27 7.10 -1.65
C THR A 257 -1.08 8.05 -0.78
N GLU A 258 -0.95 9.36 -1.02
CA GLU A 258 -1.63 10.40 -0.24
C GLU A 258 -1.30 10.41 1.27
N ALA A 259 -0.19 9.77 1.69
CA ALA A 259 0.27 9.84 3.06
C ALA A 259 0.84 11.23 3.40
N ASP A 260 0.66 11.68 4.63
CA ASP A 260 1.16 12.98 5.11
C ASP A 260 2.41 12.80 5.97
N PHE A 261 3.53 13.33 5.54
CA PHE A 261 4.82 13.36 6.23
C PHE A 261 5.27 14.79 6.55
N SER A 262 4.35 15.77 6.53
CA SER A 262 4.69 17.16 6.84
C SER A 262 5.38 17.29 8.21
N ASP A 263 6.45 18.08 8.27
CA ASP A 263 7.28 18.29 9.46
C ASP A 263 7.89 17.02 10.08
N ALA A 264 7.85 15.87 9.40
CA ALA A 264 8.39 14.61 9.91
C ALA A 264 9.93 14.57 9.82
N ASN A 265 10.57 13.88 10.77
CA ASN A 265 12.00 13.57 10.70
C ASN A 265 12.23 12.22 10.01
N LEU A 266 12.58 12.26 8.72
CA LEU A 266 12.81 11.09 7.88
C LEU A 266 14.30 10.76 7.72
N THR A 267 15.16 11.21 8.63
CA THR A 267 16.61 10.98 8.53
C THR A 267 16.93 9.49 8.38
N LYS A 268 17.63 9.12 7.30
CA LYS A 268 18.04 7.74 6.97
C LYS A 268 16.89 6.75 6.76
N VAL A 269 15.69 7.22 6.40
CA VAL A 269 14.56 6.35 6.04
C VAL A 269 14.83 5.60 4.74
N ASP A 270 14.36 4.34 4.66
CA ASP A 270 14.36 3.56 3.42
C ASP A 270 12.96 3.53 2.78
N PHE A 271 12.76 4.34 1.74
CA PHE A 271 11.56 4.32 0.88
C PHE A 271 11.71 3.44 -0.36
N GLY A 272 12.75 2.60 -0.45
CA GLY A 272 13.03 1.85 -1.66
C GLY A 272 11.82 1.07 -2.18
N TYR A 273 11.50 1.17 -3.46
CA TYR A 273 10.35 0.54 -4.13
C TYR A 273 8.98 0.96 -3.58
N ALA A 274 8.90 1.93 -2.68
CA ALA A 274 7.64 2.44 -2.14
C ALA A 274 6.88 3.30 -3.17
N ASP A 275 5.60 3.52 -2.91
CA ASP A 275 4.72 4.34 -3.74
C ASP A 275 4.28 5.60 -2.98
N LEU A 276 4.96 6.73 -3.23
CA LEU A 276 4.73 8.04 -2.61
C LEU A 276 3.81 8.96 -3.45
N ARG A 277 3.07 8.43 -4.43
CA ARG A 277 2.20 9.28 -5.27
C ARG A 277 1.22 10.10 -4.43
N ALA A 278 1.12 11.39 -4.71
CA ALA A 278 0.34 12.38 -3.96
C ALA A 278 0.69 12.50 -2.45
N ALA A 279 1.80 11.93 -1.99
CA ALA A 279 2.23 12.10 -0.60
C ALA A 279 2.69 13.53 -0.32
N ASN A 280 2.49 13.99 0.91
CA ASN A 280 2.94 15.30 1.36
C ASN A 280 4.23 15.19 2.17
N LEU A 281 5.37 15.60 1.61
CA LEU A 281 6.66 15.67 2.31
C LEU A 281 7.09 17.14 2.53
N GLU A 282 6.16 18.09 2.40
CA GLU A 282 6.41 19.52 2.60
C GLU A 282 7.01 19.72 4.00
N THR A 283 8.19 20.34 4.08
CA THR A 283 9.00 20.57 5.30
C THR A 283 9.65 19.35 5.99
N ALA A 284 9.45 18.13 5.50
CA ALA A 284 10.08 16.95 6.09
C ALA A 284 11.61 16.98 5.98
N ASN A 285 12.31 16.44 6.99
CA ASN A 285 13.77 16.29 6.95
C ASN A 285 14.15 15.01 6.18
N LEU A 286 14.60 15.16 4.94
CA LEU A 286 14.97 14.07 4.02
C LEU A 286 16.48 13.73 4.01
N THR A 287 17.21 14.05 5.08
CA THR A 287 18.65 13.77 5.16
C THR A 287 18.95 12.27 5.04
N ASP A 288 19.86 11.89 4.13
CA ASP A 288 20.30 10.50 3.90
C ASP A 288 19.17 9.50 3.57
N VAL A 289 18.04 9.94 3.02
CA VAL A 289 16.93 9.06 2.66
C VAL A 289 17.27 8.19 1.44
N ASN A 290 16.94 6.91 1.50
CA ASN A 290 17.03 6.01 0.35
C ASN A 290 15.72 6.02 -0.45
N PHE A 291 15.81 6.48 -1.70
CA PHE A 291 14.69 6.53 -2.64
C PHE A 291 14.77 5.47 -3.74
N GLU A 292 15.58 4.41 -3.62
CA GLU A 292 15.77 3.39 -4.68
C GLU A 292 14.46 2.90 -5.30
N GLN A 293 14.21 3.20 -6.59
CA GLN A 293 12.98 2.82 -7.30
C GLN A 293 11.68 3.32 -6.65
N THR A 294 11.73 4.36 -5.83
CA THR A 294 10.54 4.95 -5.20
C THR A 294 9.70 5.69 -6.23
N ARG A 295 8.39 5.42 -6.26
CA ARG A 295 7.46 6.02 -7.21
C ARG A 295 6.86 7.31 -6.66
N TYR A 296 6.73 8.33 -7.50
CA TYR A 296 6.10 9.61 -7.15
C TYR A 296 5.35 10.19 -8.36
N ASP A 297 4.57 11.25 -8.18
CA ASP A 297 3.79 11.90 -9.26
C ASP A 297 3.73 13.43 -9.13
N GLU A 298 2.96 14.09 -10.00
CA GLU A 298 2.79 15.54 -10.03
C GLU A 298 2.14 16.14 -8.77
N ASN A 299 1.49 15.32 -7.95
CA ASN A 299 0.81 15.74 -6.73
C ASN A 299 1.69 15.53 -5.49
N THR A 300 2.82 14.82 -5.64
CA THR A 300 3.76 14.59 -4.55
C THR A 300 4.41 15.91 -4.18
N ARG A 301 4.27 16.33 -2.91
CA ARG A 301 4.82 17.60 -2.41
C ARG A 301 6.16 17.35 -1.77
N TRP A 302 7.15 18.14 -2.14
CA TRP A 302 8.53 18.02 -1.66
C TRP A 302 8.94 19.26 -0.85
N PRO A 303 9.97 19.17 0.01
CA PRO A 303 10.55 20.35 0.64
C PRO A 303 11.01 21.41 -0.37
N VAL A 304 10.94 22.69 -0.01
CA VAL A 304 11.17 23.86 -0.90
C VAL A 304 12.53 23.85 -1.62
N ASN A 305 13.54 23.16 -1.08
CA ASN A 305 14.88 23.02 -1.65
C ASN A 305 15.29 21.57 -1.86
N PHE A 306 14.33 20.67 -2.07
CA PHE A 306 14.63 19.27 -2.29
C PHE A 306 15.26 19.07 -3.68
N GLU A 307 16.51 18.60 -3.68
CA GLU A 307 17.18 18.13 -4.88
C GLU A 307 17.05 16.60 -4.95
N PRO A 308 16.43 16.06 -6.01
CA PRO A 308 16.27 14.62 -6.15
C PRO A 308 17.63 13.96 -6.39
N PRO A 309 17.89 12.78 -5.80
CA PRO A 309 19.13 12.05 -6.04
C PRO A 309 19.31 11.75 -7.53
N ILE A 310 20.36 12.32 -8.13
CA ILE A 310 20.70 12.21 -9.55
C ILE A 310 21.47 10.90 -9.78
N GLY A 311 20.90 9.99 -10.59
CA GLY A 311 21.58 8.78 -11.05
C GLY A 311 21.31 7.50 -10.24
N PRO A 312 21.99 6.39 -10.57
CA PRO A 312 21.84 5.12 -9.86
C PRO A 312 22.27 5.27 -8.40
N ASN A 313 21.58 4.56 -7.50
CA ASN A 313 21.87 4.58 -6.07
C ASN A 313 23.38 4.30 -5.82
N PRO A 314 24.10 5.13 -5.05
CA PRO A 314 25.51 4.85 -4.71
C PRO A 314 25.72 3.48 -4.05
N ALA A 315 24.71 2.96 -3.34
CA ALA A 315 24.71 1.64 -2.73
C ALA A 315 24.30 0.50 -3.70
N ASN A 316 23.72 0.83 -4.86
CA ASN A 316 23.32 -0.14 -5.89
C ASN A 316 23.49 0.47 -7.31
N PRO A 317 24.69 0.36 -7.91
CA PRO A 317 25.01 0.93 -9.23
C PRO A 317 24.18 0.37 -10.40
N HIS A 318 23.42 -0.70 -10.18
CA HIS A 318 22.61 -1.36 -11.21
C HIS A 318 21.14 -0.91 -11.22
N ALA A 319 20.67 -0.16 -10.22
CA ALA A 319 19.32 0.38 -10.19
C ALA A 319 19.26 1.67 -11.04
N PRO A 320 18.48 1.72 -12.13
CA PRO A 320 18.63 2.76 -13.15
C PRO A 320 18.27 4.17 -12.65
N TYR A 321 17.45 4.29 -11.60
CA TYR A 321 17.10 5.57 -10.98
C TYR A 321 16.75 5.38 -9.50
N ALA A 322 17.08 6.37 -8.68
CA ALA A 322 16.50 6.49 -7.34
C ALA A 322 15.00 6.76 -7.47
N LEU A 323 14.55 7.96 -7.83
CA LEU A 323 13.13 8.25 -8.02
C LEU A 323 12.59 7.80 -9.38
N VAL A 324 11.33 7.34 -9.41
CA VAL A 324 10.61 6.91 -10.62
C VAL A 324 9.31 7.71 -10.75
N PHE A 325 9.21 8.57 -11.76
CA PHE A 325 7.99 9.31 -12.02
C PHE A 325 6.89 8.40 -12.57
N ALA A 326 5.77 8.33 -11.86
CA ALA A 326 4.60 7.52 -12.16
C ALA A 326 3.33 8.35 -12.37
N GLY A 327 3.48 9.67 -12.51
CA GLY A 327 2.40 10.63 -12.71
C GLY A 327 1.98 10.86 -14.16
N LYS A 328 1.05 11.80 -14.36
CA LYS A 328 0.70 12.34 -15.67
C LYS A 328 1.64 13.51 -15.99
N GLY A 329 2.01 13.68 -17.26
CA GLY A 329 2.94 14.76 -17.66
C GLY A 329 4.42 14.33 -17.63
N ARG A 330 5.37 15.20 -17.99
CA ARG A 330 6.79 14.82 -17.84
C ARG A 330 7.22 15.01 -16.39
N ASP A 331 8.22 14.24 -15.99
CA ASP A 331 8.82 14.26 -14.66
C ASP A 331 9.16 15.72 -14.23
N PRO A 332 8.61 16.22 -13.10
CA PRO A 332 8.84 17.59 -12.61
C PRO A 332 10.31 17.91 -12.31
N PHE A 333 11.10 16.91 -11.96
CA PHE A 333 12.51 17.05 -11.63
C PHE A 333 13.40 17.03 -12.86
N VAL A 334 13.00 16.33 -13.91
CA VAL A 334 13.67 16.43 -15.23
C VAL A 334 13.59 17.86 -15.77
N LEU A 335 12.53 18.62 -15.48
CA LEU A 335 12.41 20.03 -15.87
C LEU A 335 13.40 20.97 -15.14
N HIS A 336 13.81 20.62 -13.91
CA HIS A 336 14.79 21.39 -13.15
C HIS A 336 16.23 21.09 -13.62
N GLN A 337 16.53 19.81 -13.90
CA GLN A 337 17.83 19.38 -14.43
C GLN A 337 18.15 20.03 -15.78
N VAL A 338 17.17 20.14 -16.67
CA VAL A 338 17.37 20.76 -17.99
C VAL A 338 17.58 22.28 -17.90
N ARG A 339 17.02 22.94 -16.87
CA ARG A 339 17.26 24.38 -16.60
C ARG A 339 18.61 24.64 -15.95
N ALA A 340 19.06 23.77 -15.04
CA ALA A 340 20.37 23.90 -14.40
C ALA A 340 21.55 23.58 -15.35
N MET A 341 21.30 22.81 -16.41
CA MET A 341 22.26 22.53 -17.50
C MET A 341 22.21 23.56 -18.64
N ALA A 342 21.32 24.57 -18.56
CA ALA A 342 21.37 25.71 -19.46
C ALA A 342 22.54 26.61 -19.03
N PRO A 343 23.53 26.87 -19.90
CA PRO A 343 24.65 27.70 -19.53
C PRO A 343 24.17 29.13 -19.26
N GLU A 344 24.59 29.73 -18.15
CA GLU A 344 24.51 31.17 -17.97
C GLU A 344 25.32 31.84 -19.09
N GLY A 345 24.64 32.51 -20.01
CA GLY A 345 25.23 33.54 -20.86
C GLY A 345 26.32 33.11 -21.84
N GLY A 346 26.16 31.98 -22.54
CA GLY A 346 27.08 31.56 -23.62
C GLY A 346 26.34 31.30 -24.94
N THR A 347 26.89 31.82 -26.04
CA THR A 347 26.45 31.47 -27.41
C THR A 347 26.56 29.96 -27.60
N VAL A 348 25.43 29.25 -27.64
CA VAL A 348 25.41 27.84 -28.01
C VAL A 348 25.82 27.77 -29.48
N ASP A 349 26.99 27.19 -29.79
CA ASP A 349 27.33 26.94 -31.19
C ASP A 349 26.40 25.86 -31.77
N PHE A 350 26.25 25.84 -33.09
CA PHE A 350 25.36 24.89 -33.76
C PHE A 350 25.70 23.41 -33.51
N LYS A 351 26.98 23.08 -33.28
CA LYS A 351 27.45 21.74 -32.96
C LYS A 351 27.03 21.33 -31.54
N ALA A 352 27.13 22.24 -30.58
CA ALA A 352 26.63 22.03 -29.22
C ALA A 352 25.10 21.84 -29.21
N PHE A 353 24.38 22.55 -30.07
CA PHE A 353 22.94 22.33 -30.27
C PHE A 353 22.63 20.93 -30.81
N LEU A 354 23.35 20.46 -31.84
CA LEU A 354 23.14 19.10 -32.37
C LEU A 354 23.43 18.01 -31.33
N LEU A 355 24.51 18.14 -30.57
CA LEU A 355 24.84 17.20 -29.48
C LEU A 355 23.73 17.14 -28.41
N LYS A 356 23.13 18.28 -28.07
CA LYS A 356 21.97 18.31 -27.16
C LYS A 356 20.75 17.60 -27.76
N LEU A 357 20.48 17.79 -29.04
CA LEU A 357 19.40 17.05 -29.71
C LEU A 357 19.63 15.53 -29.72
N GLU A 358 20.88 15.08 -29.86
CA GLU A 358 21.22 13.65 -29.79
C GLU A 358 20.96 13.04 -28.41
N GLN A 359 21.12 13.82 -27.34
CA GLN A 359 20.85 13.39 -25.96
C GLN A 359 19.34 13.36 -25.64
N GLU A 360 18.57 14.27 -26.25
CA GLU A 360 17.16 14.48 -25.93
C GLU A 360 16.18 13.70 -26.83
N PHE A 361 16.59 13.29 -28.03
CA PHE A 361 15.71 12.64 -29.01
C PHE A 361 16.14 11.22 -29.38
N ASP A 362 15.16 10.45 -29.85
CA ASP A 362 15.38 9.16 -30.49
C ASP A 362 16.44 9.30 -31.61
N PRO A 363 17.58 8.59 -31.51
CA PRO A 363 18.70 8.73 -32.44
C PRO A 363 18.29 8.45 -33.90
N GLU A 364 17.36 7.52 -34.11
CA GLU A 364 16.86 7.16 -35.44
C GLU A 364 15.98 8.26 -36.05
N ARG A 365 15.24 9.01 -35.23
CA ARG A 365 14.45 10.16 -35.68
C ARG A 365 15.34 11.33 -36.08
N LEU A 366 16.36 11.64 -35.27
CA LEU A 366 17.31 12.69 -35.57
C LEU A 366 18.13 12.36 -36.83
N LYS A 367 18.61 11.13 -36.94
CA LYS A 367 19.29 10.63 -38.15
C LYS A 367 18.43 10.78 -39.41
N LYS A 368 17.12 10.50 -39.34
CA LYS A 368 16.19 10.73 -40.44
C LYS A 368 16.03 12.21 -40.78
N ALA A 369 15.95 13.08 -39.77
CA ALA A 369 15.86 14.53 -39.98
C ALA A 369 17.14 15.08 -40.65
N LEU A 370 18.31 14.69 -40.16
CA LEU A 370 19.60 15.07 -40.75
C LEU A 370 19.76 14.53 -42.19
N LYS A 371 19.30 13.31 -42.47
CA LYS A 371 19.25 12.79 -43.85
C LYS A 371 18.33 13.60 -44.76
N MET A 372 17.23 14.14 -44.23
CA MET A 372 16.32 15.00 -45.00
C MET A 372 16.96 16.32 -45.40
N LEU A 373 17.73 16.92 -44.50
CA LEU A 373 18.45 18.16 -44.73
C LEU A 373 19.57 18.03 -45.79
N LYS A 374 20.12 16.83 -45.99
CA LYS A 374 21.18 16.53 -46.97
C LYS A 374 20.68 16.26 -48.40
N ALA A 375 19.38 16.11 -48.63
CA ALA A 375 18.88 15.84 -49.98
C ALA A 375 18.86 17.13 -50.81
N GLU A 376 19.41 17.08 -52.04
CA GLU A 376 19.71 18.20 -52.95
C GLU A 376 18.49 19.08 -53.41
N SER A 377 17.34 19.04 -52.74
CA SER A 377 16.10 19.67 -53.22
C SER A 377 15.19 20.30 -52.15
N PHE A 378 15.69 20.61 -50.96
CA PHE A 378 14.85 21.14 -49.87
C PHE A 378 14.83 22.67 -49.75
N GLN A 379 13.86 23.30 -50.39
CA GLN A 379 13.43 24.66 -50.04
C GLN A 379 12.59 24.60 -48.76
N LEU A 380 13.10 25.18 -47.66
CA LEU A 380 12.34 25.36 -46.43
C LEU A 380 11.64 26.70 -46.47
N PHE A 381 10.32 26.67 -46.36
CA PHE A 381 9.52 27.87 -46.24
C PHE A 381 9.16 28.03 -44.77
N ALA A 382 9.69 29.05 -44.13
CA ALA A 382 9.53 29.25 -42.70
C ALA A 382 9.34 30.73 -42.37
N GLU A 383 8.81 30.98 -41.19
CA GLU A 383 8.78 32.29 -40.56
C GLU A 383 9.13 32.12 -39.09
N VAL A 384 10.08 32.91 -38.62
CA VAL A 384 10.48 32.99 -37.22
C VAL A 384 9.91 34.27 -36.64
N ALA A 385 8.85 34.13 -35.86
CA ALA A 385 8.36 35.19 -35.00
C ALA A 385 9.12 35.16 -33.65
N PRO A 386 9.06 36.23 -32.84
CA PRO A 386 9.72 36.27 -31.54
C PRO A 386 9.33 35.11 -30.61
N ASP A 387 8.10 34.61 -30.71
CA ASP A 387 7.51 33.61 -29.83
C ASP A 387 7.18 32.28 -30.52
N SER A 388 7.40 32.18 -31.84
CA SER A 388 6.99 31.01 -32.62
C SER A 388 7.74 30.82 -33.93
N LEU A 389 7.86 29.57 -34.34
CA LEU A 389 8.36 29.12 -35.63
C LEU A 389 7.21 28.40 -36.34
N VAL A 390 6.90 28.84 -37.56
CA VAL A 390 5.98 28.17 -38.47
C VAL A 390 6.68 27.88 -39.78
N GLY A 391 6.30 26.79 -40.45
CA GLY A 391 6.84 26.50 -41.76
C GLY A 391 6.26 25.27 -42.43
N VAL A 392 6.65 25.07 -43.69
CA VAL A 392 6.25 23.95 -44.52
C VAL A 392 7.45 23.07 -44.87
N VAL A 393 7.29 21.77 -44.67
CA VAL A 393 8.26 20.73 -45.02
C VAL A 393 7.66 19.79 -46.04
N LYS A 394 8.32 19.61 -47.19
CA LYS A 394 7.90 18.66 -48.23
C LYS A 394 8.20 17.21 -47.83
N SER A 395 7.37 16.27 -48.27
CA SER A 395 7.65 14.84 -48.12
C SER A 395 8.75 14.40 -49.09
N GLN A 396 9.62 13.49 -48.64
CA GLN A 396 10.63 12.86 -49.50
C GLN A 396 10.06 11.77 -50.42
N THR A 397 8.96 11.15 -50.03
CA THR A 397 8.42 9.96 -50.71
C THR A 397 7.24 10.29 -51.60
N ASP A 398 6.66 11.48 -51.47
CA ASP A 398 5.51 11.93 -52.25
C ASP A 398 5.66 13.43 -52.53
N ALA A 399 5.90 13.78 -53.80
CA ALA A 399 6.13 15.16 -54.22
C ALA A 399 4.92 16.08 -53.97
N ASN A 400 3.70 15.54 -53.84
CA ASN A 400 2.48 16.29 -53.64
C ASN A 400 2.09 16.43 -52.16
N LEU A 401 2.84 15.81 -51.25
CA LEU A 401 2.54 15.83 -49.83
C LEU A 401 3.42 16.84 -49.10
N VAL A 402 2.77 17.83 -48.48
CA VAL A 402 3.42 18.83 -47.64
C VAL A 402 2.93 18.76 -46.19
N TYR A 403 3.81 19.13 -45.28
CA TYR A 403 3.55 19.19 -43.85
C TYR A 403 3.67 20.62 -43.34
N SER A 404 2.59 21.16 -42.81
CA SER A 404 2.62 22.39 -42.02
C SER A 404 3.13 22.04 -40.62
N CYS A 405 4.05 22.85 -40.10
CA CYS A 405 4.73 22.65 -38.84
C CYS A 405 4.71 23.94 -38.01
N ARG A 406 4.53 23.80 -36.70
CA ARG A 406 4.58 24.91 -35.74
C ARG A 406 5.30 24.48 -34.47
N LEU A 407 6.11 25.37 -33.91
CA LEU A 407 6.70 25.28 -32.58
C LEU A 407 6.64 26.67 -31.92
N THR A 408 6.24 26.77 -30.66
CA THR A 408 6.24 28.04 -29.91
C THR A 408 7.31 28.05 -28.83
N GLU A 409 7.65 29.24 -28.33
CA GLU A 409 8.60 29.43 -27.23
C GLU A 409 8.21 28.65 -25.96
N ASN A 410 6.90 28.56 -25.74
CA ASN A 410 6.32 27.85 -24.62
C ASN A 410 6.41 26.33 -24.80
N GLY A 411 6.73 25.86 -26.00
CA GLY A 411 6.88 24.45 -26.34
C GLY A 411 5.67 23.83 -27.02
N SER A 412 4.62 24.58 -27.30
CA SER A 412 3.48 24.04 -28.04
C SER A 412 3.93 23.73 -29.46
N TYR A 413 3.66 22.51 -29.93
CA TYR A 413 4.05 22.08 -31.27
C TYR A 413 2.90 21.42 -32.01
N ALA A 414 2.93 21.56 -33.34
CA ALA A 414 1.97 20.93 -34.24
C ALA A 414 2.65 20.53 -35.55
N CYS A 415 2.18 19.43 -36.15
CA CYS A 415 2.56 19.04 -37.50
C CYS A 415 1.39 18.30 -38.15
N CYS A 416 0.95 18.74 -39.31
CA CYS A 416 -0.16 18.10 -40.03
C CYS A 416 0.05 18.12 -41.54
N THR A 417 -0.63 17.23 -42.25
CA THR A 417 -0.67 17.24 -43.71
C THR A 417 -1.55 18.39 -44.23
N GLN A 418 -1.56 18.59 -45.54
CA GLN A 418 -2.45 19.54 -46.22
C GLN A 418 -3.95 19.33 -45.95
N ASN A 419 -4.35 18.12 -45.53
CA ASN A 419 -5.72 17.79 -45.14
C ASN A 419 -5.96 17.97 -43.63
N LEU A 420 -5.07 18.65 -42.92
CA LEU A 420 -5.10 18.85 -41.46
C LEU A 420 -5.06 17.56 -40.64
N ASN A 421 -4.63 16.43 -41.23
CA ASN A 421 -4.41 15.20 -40.49
C ASN A 421 -3.10 15.30 -39.71
N PRO A 422 -3.11 15.05 -38.38
CA PRO A 422 -1.89 15.06 -37.57
C PRO A 422 -0.84 14.10 -38.14
N CYS A 423 0.41 14.55 -38.14
CA CYS A 423 1.53 13.72 -38.58
C CYS A 423 1.67 12.49 -37.66
N GLY A 424 1.66 11.28 -38.23
CA GLY A 424 1.84 10.03 -37.46
C GLY A 424 3.22 9.89 -36.78
N GLY A 425 4.16 10.79 -37.06
CA GLY A 425 5.43 10.93 -36.35
C GLY A 425 5.33 11.68 -35.01
N LEU A 426 4.20 12.35 -34.75
CA LEU A 426 3.91 13.00 -33.47
C LEU A 426 3.47 11.93 -32.46
N ARG A 427 4.45 11.34 -31.79
CA ARG A 427 4.24 10.34 -30.73
C ARG A 427 4.76 10.89 -29.40
N GLY A 428 4.13 11.96 -28.92
CA GLY A 428 4.53 12.64 -27.68
C GLY A 428 5.84 13.44 -27.72
N ALA A 429 6.38 13.67 -28.92
CA ALA A 429 7.58 14.48 -29.14
C ALA A 429 7.54 15.09 -30.56
N LEU A 430 8.48 16.01 -30.82
CA LEU A 430 8.68 16.60 -32.14
C LEU A 430 8.87 15.48 -33.18
N CYS A 431 8.13 15.57 -34.28
CA CYS A 431 8.30 14.66 -35.41
C CYS A 431 9.56 15.04 -36.22
N LYS A 432 9.97 14.17 -37.15
CA LYS A 432 11.11 14.47 -38.01
C LYS A 432 10.96 15.78 -38.81
N HIS A 433 9.74 16.17 -39.20
CA HIS A 433 9.51 17.40 -39.97
C HIS A 433 9.76 18.66 -39.11
N LEU A 434 9.32 18.65 -37.85
CA LEU A 434 9.62 19.72 -36.90
C LEU A 434 11.12 19.84 -36.63
N LEU A 435 11.82 18.70 -36.51
CA LEU A 435 13.28 18.69 -36.35
C LEU A 435 13.98 19.22 -37.60
N VAL A 436 13.53 18.84 -38.81
CA VAL A 436 14.07 19.36 -40.07
C VAL A 436 13.89 20.88 -40.15
N LEU A 437 12.69 21.38 -39.87
CA LEU A 437 12.40 22.81 -39.88
C LEU A 437 13.28 23.55 -38.87
N LEU A 438 13.30 23.09 -37.62
CA LEU A 438 14.04 23.74 -36.55
C LEU A 438 15.56 23.74 -36.82
N ILE A 439 16.13 22.59 -37.17
CA ILE A 439 17.58 22.46 -37.42
C ILE A 439 17.97 23.31 -38.63
N GLY A 440 17.16 23.31 -39.69
CA GLY A 440 17.40 24.11 -40.90
C GLY A 440 17.46 25.61 -40.61
N ILE A 441 16.45 26.14 -39.91
CA ILE A 441 16.35 27.56 -39.56
C ILE A 441 17.43 27.98 -38.56
N THR A 442 17.74 27.11 -37.59
CA THR A 442 18.81 27.38 -36.62
C THR A 442 20.17 27.44 -37.30
N LYS A 443 20.41 26.56 -38.28
CA LYS A 443 21.65 26.55 -39.05
C LYS A 443 21.77 27.74 -40.01
N GLY A 444 20.65 28.17 -40.60
CA GLY A 444 20.57 29.35 -41.47
C GLY A 444 20.79 30.68 -40.73
N GLY A 445 20.87 30.66 -39.41
CA GLY A 445 21.10 31.86 -38.57
C GLY A 445 19.85 32.71 -38.34
N GLU A 446 18.69 32.26 -38.81
CA GLU A 446 17.40 32.93 -38.63
C GLU A 446 16.79 32.68 -37.24
N LEU A 447 17.20 31.59 -36.58
CA LEU A 447 16.89 31.31 -35.17
C LEU A 447 18.20 31.02 -34.42
N ASP A 448 18.41 31.73 -33.31
CA ASP A 448 19.57 31.49 -32.44
C ASP A 448 19.54 30.07 -31.86
N ALA A 449 20.71 29.41 -31.81
CA ALA A 449 20.80 28.02 -31.38
C ALA A 449 20.52 27.81 -29.88
N ALA A 450 20.77 28.81 -29.03
CA ALA A 450 20.35 28.76 -27.63
C ALA A 450 18.83 28.85 -27.55
N LYS A 451 18.23 29.78 -28.29
CA LYS A 451 16.77 29.93 -28.36
C LYS A 451 16.07 28.69 -28.93
N ALA A 452 16.63 28.08 -29.99
CA ALA A 452 16.14 26.83 -30.54
C ALA A 452 16.23 25.68 -29.52
N SER A 453 17.33 25.61 -28.76
CA SER A 453 17.49 24.64 -27.66
C SER A 453 16.41 24.84 -26.60
N GLU A 454 16.15 26.08 -26.18
CA GLU A 454 15.11 26.39 -25.21
C GLU A 454 13.73 26.01 -25.69
N TRP A 455 13.39 26.26 -26.96
CA TRP A 455 12.08 25.90 -27.52
C TRP A 455 11.89 24.39 -27.60
N VAL A 456 12.95 23.65 -27.93
CA VAL A 456 12.98 22.19 -27.88
C VAL A 456 12.76 21.69 -26.45
N ILE A 457 13.47 22.26 -25.49
CA ILE A 457 13.34 21.94 -24.07
C ILE A 457 11.92 22.25 -23.59
N SER A 458 11.38 23.42 -23.93
CA SER A 458 10.01 23.80 -23.61
C SER A 458 9.01 22.85 -24.25
N SER A 459 9.28 22.35 -25.46
CA SER A 459 8.44 21.37 -26.15
C SER A 459 8.32 20.05 -25.40
N ALA A 460 9.26 19.78 -24.50
CA ALA A 460 9.16 18.64 -23.60
C ALA A 460 7.90 18.70 -22.73
N ARG A 461 7.37 19.89 -22.41
CA ARG A 461 6.19 20.02 -21.54
C ARG A 461 4.89 19.50 -22.18
N PHE A 462 4.87 19.31 -23.49
CA PHE A 462 3.67 18.94 -24.25
C PHE A 462 3.72 17.46 -24.64
N ARG A 463 2.73 16.68 -24.17
CA ARG A 463 2.55 15.27 -24.55
C ARG A 463 1.72 15.10 -25.82
N ASN A 464 0.91 16.08 -26.19
CA ASN A 464 0.07 16.06 -27.37
C ASN A 464 0.37 17.28 -28.23
N ALA A 465 0.42 17.09 -29.54
CA ALA A 465 0.49 18.19 -30.47
C ALA A 465 -0.83 18.97 -30.43
N THR A 466 -0.75 20.27 -30.17
CA THR A 466 -1.93 21.15 -30.14
C THR A 466 -2.16 21.67 -31.56
N LEU A 467 -3.10 21.07 -32.29
CA LEU A 467 -3.39 21.46 -33.67
C LEU A 467 -4.24 22.73 -33.71
N ASP A 468 -3.59 23.86 -33.93
CA ASP A 468 -4.22 25.15 -34.22
C ASP A 468 -4.60 25.22 -35.70
N LYS A 469 -5.82 24.81 -36.04
CA LYS A 469 -6.25 24.66 -37.44
C LYS A 469 -6.13 25.95 -38.25
N ASP A 470 -6.35 27.10 -37.62
CA ASP A 470 -6.32 28.39 -38.31
C ASP A 470 -4.89 28.76 -38.70
N VAL A 471 -3.95 28.68 -37.76
CA VAL A 471 -2.52 28.92 -38.03
C VAL A 471 -1.97 27.92 -39.06
N MET A 472 -2.33 26.64 -38.93
CA MET A 472 -1.83 25.61 -39.82
C MET A 472 -2.37 25.77 -41.25
N THR A 473 -3.63 26.18 -41.39
CA THR A 473 -4.26 26.48 -42.69
C THR A 473 -3.67 27.74 -43.31
N ALA A 474 -3.50 28.80 -42.53
CA ALA A 474 -2.86 30.03 -42.99
C ALA A 474 -1.43 29.79 -43.52
N THR A 475 -0.66 28.94 -42.82
CA THR A 475 0.69 28.54 -43.24
C THR A 475 0.68 27.83 -44.61
N LEU A 476 -0.29 26.94 -44.84
CA LEU A 476 -0.44 26.23 -46.12
C LEU A 476 -0.94 27.13 -47.26
N LEU A 477 -1.83 28.08 -46.97
CA LEU A 477 -2.30 29.05 -47.97
C LEU A 477 -1.17 29.97 -48.42
N ARG A 478 -0.33 30.44 -47.48
CA ARG A 478 0.87 31.24 -47.80
C ARG A 478 1.85 30.46 -48.66
N TYR A 479 2.05 29.17 -48.35
CA TYR A 479 2.84 28.27 -49.20
C TYR A 479 2.33 28.22 -50.64
N LYS A 480 1.03 28.02 -50.82
CA LYS A 480 0.42 27.94 -52.15
C LYS A 480 0.48 29.27 -52.91
N GLY A 481 0.28 30.39 -52.22
CA GLY A 481 0.49 31.72 -52.81
C GLY A 481 1.93 31.96 -53.24
N ALA A 482 2.91 31.44 -52.47
CA ALA A 482 4.32 31.50 -52.84
C ALA A 482 4.66 30.64 -54.07
N GLU A 483 4.13 29.40 -54.14
CA GLU A 483 4.28 28.54 -55.32
C GLU A 483 3.65 29.17 -56.58
N ALA A 484 2.54 29.88 -56.42
CA ALA A 484 1.85 30.58 -57.50
C ALA A 484 2.50 31.92 -57.89
N GLY A 485 3.52 32.38 -57.15
CA GLY A 485 4.16 33.69 -57.34
C GLY A 485 3.28 34.88 -56.92
N GLU A 486 2.20 34.62 -56.17
CA GLU A 486 1.25 35.62 -55.66
C GLU A 486 1.76 36.28 -54.36
N ILE A 487 2.65 35.62 -53.62
CA ILE A 487 3.22 36.07 -52.35
C ILE A 487 4.73 35.87 -52.36
N ASP A 488 5.50 36.91 -51.97
CA ASP A 488 6.95 36.77 -51.74
C ASP A 488 7.20 36.08 -50.38
N TRP A 489 7.15 34.75 -50.36
CA TRP A 489 7.59 33.93 -49.21
C TRP A 489 8.81 33.13 -49.65
N ARG A 490 9.99 33.71 -49.44
CA ARG A 490 11.24 33.15 -49.96
C ARG A 490 11.61 31.87 -49.21
N PRO A 491 12.06 30.84 -49.92
CA PRO A 491 12.69 29.71 -49.26
C PRO A 491 14.01 30.16 -48.65
N THR A 492 14.30 29.68 -47.44
CA THR A 492 15.65 29.80 -46.89
C THR A 492 16.60 29.02 -47.79
N GLU A 493 17.77 29.59 -48.13
CA GLU A 493 18.68 28.99 -49.12
C GLU A 493 19.02 27.54 -48.77
N THR A 494 18.96 26.66 -49.78
CA THR A 494 19.35 25.24 -49.66
C THR A 494 20.83 25.13 -49.31
N MET A 495 21.15 24.31 -48.31
CA MET A 495 22.53 24.13 -47.86
C MET A 495 23.31 23.19 -48.79
N PRO A 496 24.51 23.57 -49.28
CA PRO A 496 25.36 22.71 -50.10
C PRO A 496 25.74 21.38 -49.41
N GLU A 497 26.03 20.30 -50.16
CA GLU A 497 26.42 19.00 -49.58
C GLU A 497 27.67 19.11 -48.67
N ASP A 498 28.63 19.95 -49.07
CA ASP A 498 29.89 20.26 -48.38
C ASP A 498 29.65 20.90 -47.00
N TYR A 499 28.48 21.50 -46.81
CA TYR A 499 28.05 22.17 -45.59
C TYR A 499 27.72 21.19 -44.45
N TYR A 500 27.62 19.89 -44.78
CA TYR A 500 27.43 18.77 -43.84
C TYR A 500 28.64 17.82 -43.77
N ALA A 501 29.75 18.16 -44.45
CA ALA A 501 31.02 17.50 -44.24
C ALA A 501 31.60 18.02 -42.93
N TYR A 502 31.89 17.09 -42.03
CA TYR A 502 32.40 17.33 -40.69
C TYR A 502 33.79 17.96 -40.68
#